data_AF-A0A7W1NZJ4-F1
#
_entry.id   AF-A0A7W1NZJ4-F1
#
_cell.length_a   1.000
_cell.length_b   1.000
_cell.length_c   1.000
_cell.angle_alpha   90.00
_cell.angle_beta   90.00
_cell.angle_gamma   90.00
#
_symmetry.space_group_name_H-M   'P 1'
#
loop_
_entity.id
_entity.type
_entity.pdbx_description
1 polymer ?
#
loop_
_entity_poly.entity_id
_entity_poly.type
_entity_poly.pdbx_seq_one_letter_code
_entity_poly.pdbx_strand_id
1 'polypeptide(L)'
;GFQRDHRRELLAWIGKKVPVKAVIAADDRVRIPAKSPAGELRGFCEVPPLAQEVRVAVFAADLGSLEEMRATGVTYVAVAEGRYDVFFKKRRSGTRGKEELFERRREFYRRLFEEGRLVWSRNTGHIGTLNPGLRLYQISQLPASPP
;
A
#
# COMPACT_ATOMS: atom_id res chain seq x y z
N GLY A 1 22.36 15.67 -3.30
CA GLY A 1 21.79 14.74 -4.30
C GLY A 1 21.62 13.38 -3.66
N PHE A 2 20.62 12.58 -4.06
CA PHE A 2 20.12 11.36 -3.34
C PHE A 2 19.36 11.60 -2.02
N GLN A 3 18.96 12.83 -1.71
CA GLN A 3 18.56 13.22 -0.35
C GLN A 3 17.16 12.77 0.13
N ARG A 4 16.29 12.22 -0.72
CA ARG A 4 14.91 11.86 -0.33
C ARG A 4 14.53 10.50 -0.85
N ASP A 5 14.44 9.54 0.07
CA ASP A 5 13.88 8.22 -0.17
C ASP A 5 12.41 8.23 0.32
N HIS A 6 11.47 8.20 -0.64
CA HIS A 6 10.03 8.22 -0.32
C HIS A 6 9.62 7.05 0.58
N ARG A 7 10.29 5.90 0.48
CA ARG A 7 9.99 4.73 1.32
C ARG A 7 10.46 4.97 2.74
N ARG A 8 11.68 5.49 2.91
CA ARG A 8 12.19 5.86 4.24
C ARG A 8 11.31 6.90 4.92
N GLU A 9 10.83 7.90 4.18
CA GLU A 9 9.90 8.90 4.69
C GLU A 9 8.55 8.28 5.09
N LEU A 10 7.99 7.39 4.25
CA LEU A 10 6.76 6.66 4.56
C LEU A 10 6.90 5.82 5.82
N LEU A 11 7.96 5.01 5.93
CA LEU A 11 8.20 4.13 7.08
C LEU A 11 8.40 4.93 8.37
N ALA A 12 9.16 6.03 8.31
CA ALA A 12 9.32 6.93 9.44
C ALA A 12 7.99 7.60 9.86
N TRP A 13 7.12 7.92 8.90
CA TRP A 13 5.80 8.45 9.20
C TRP A 13 4.89 7.39 9.82
N ILE A 14 4.85 6.17 9.26
CA ILE A 14 4.07 5.04 9.78
C ILE A 14 4.46 4.75 11.22
N GLY A 15 5.77 4.59 11.49
CA GLY A 15 6.26 4.30 12.84
C GLY A 15 5.92 5.36 13.89
N LYS A 16 5.61 6.60 13.48
CA LYS A 16 5.24 7.71 14.38
C LYS A 16 3.73 7.97 14.47
N LYS A 17 2.96 7.67 13.43
CA LYS A 17 1.58 8.14 13.28
C LYS A 17 0.55 7.01 13.17
N VAL A 18 0.98 5.80 12.81
CA VAL A 18 0.08 4.65 12.67
C VAL A 18 0.12 3.84 13.97
N PRO A 19 -1.04 3.50 14.57
CA PRO A 19 -1.07 2.68 15.77
C PRO A 19 -0.36 1.33 15.59
N VAL A 20 0.29 0.81 16.63
CA VAL A 20 1.04 -0.46 16.56
C VAL A 20 0.13 -1.66 16.19
N LYS A 21 -1.13 -1.64 16.64
CA LYS A 21 -2.13 -2.68 16.33
C LYS A 21 -2.71 -2.58 14.91
N ALA A 22 -2.31 -1.58 14.13
CA ALA A 22 -2.80 -1.44 12.77
C ALA A 22 -2.29 -2.56 11.87
N VAL A 23 -3.16 -3.05 11.00
CA VAL A 23 -2.80 -3.91 9.87
C VAL A 23 -2.76 -3.07 8.59
N ILE A 24 -1.64 -3.17 7.87
CA ILE A 24 -1.36 -2.41 6.64
C ILE A 24 -1.35 -3.38 5.45
N ALA A 25 -2.25 -3.19 4.50
CA ALA A 25 -2.16 -3.84 3.18
C ALA A 25 -1.27 -3.01 2.25
N ALA A 26 -0.42 -3.62 1.44
CA ALA A 26 0.49 -2.89 0.57
C ALA A 26 0.73 -3.52 -0.80
N ASP A 27 0.91 -2.66 -1.81
CA ASP A 27 1.54 -3.08 -3.07
C ASP A 27 3.02 -3.42 -2.84
N ASP A 28 3.54 -4.43 -3.55
CA ASP A 28 4.95 -4.85 -3.46
C ASP A 28 5.97 -3.74 -3.77
N ARG A 29 5.61 -2.79 -4.63
CA ARG A 29 6.47 -1.68 -5.04
C ARG A 29 6.61 -0.58 -4.00
N VAL A 30 5.73 -0.57 -2.99
CA VAL A 30 5.95 0.24 -1.79
C VAL A 30 7.19 -0.26 -1.04
N ARG A 31 7.46 -1.58 -1.09
CA ARG A 31 8.59 -2.24 -0.42
C ARG A 31 8.63 -1.98 1.09
N ILE A 32 7.46 -2.01 1.74
CA ILE A 32 7.39 -2.05 3.20
C ILE A 32 7.92 -3.41 3.66
N PRO A 33 8.86 -3.47 4.64
CA PRO A 33 9.28 -4.72 5.22
C PRO A 33 8.08 -5.47 5.80
N ALA A 34 7.86 -6.69 5.35
CA ALA A 34 6.82 -7.58 5.88
C ALA A 34 7.48 -8.82 6.48
N LYS A 35 6.91 -9.32 7.57
CA LYS A 35 7.31 -10.62 8.13
C LYS A 35 6.77 -11.71 7.21
N SER A 36 7.63 -12.62 6.79
CA SER A 36 7.20 -13.86 6.15
C SER A 36 6.46 -14.74 7.16
N PRO A 37 5.70 -15.76 6.70
CA PRO A 37 5.12 -16.75 7.60
C PRO A 37 6.15 -17.46 8.50
N ALA A 38 7.41 -17.54 8.07
CA ALA A 38 8.53 -18.09 8.83
C ALA A 38 9.19 -17.07 9.79
N GLY A 39 8.64 -15.85 9.90
CA GLY A 39 9.17 -14.77 10.73
C GLY A 39 10.34 -13.98 10.11
N GLU A 40 10.80 -14.36 8.92
CA GLU A 40 11.89 -13.69 8.21
C GLU A 40 11.42 -12.36 7.62
N LEU A 41 12.23 -11.30 7.73
CA LEU A 41 11.92 -10.04 7.07
C LEU A 41 12.16 -10.15 5.57
N ARG A 42 11.10 -9.98 4.77
CA ARG A 42 11.22 -9.79 3.32
C ARG A 42 11.17 -8.29 3.01
N GLY A 43 12.24 -7.75 2.41
CA GLY A 43 12.34 -6.33 2.06
C GLY A 43 13.78 -5.82 1.98
N PHE A 44 13.95 -4.52 1.71
CA PHE A 44 15.25 -3.86 1.78
C PHE A 44 15.73 -3.81 3.24
N CYS A 45 16.90 -4.40 3.50
CA CYS A 45 17.48 -4.61 4.84
C CYS A 45 17.94 -3.32 5.56
N GLU A 46 17.82 -2.15 4.94
CA GLU A 46 18.35 -0.90 5.49
C GLU A 46 17.36 -0.12 6.36
N VAL A 47 16.09 -0.56 6.47
CA VAL A 47 15.09 0.11 7.30
C VAL A 47 14.57 -0.85 8.37
N PRO A 48 14.46 -0.41 9.66
CA PRO A 48 13.93 -1.24 10.72
C PRO A 48 12.52 -1.76 10.38
N PRO A 49 12.18 -2.98 10.80
CA PRO A 49 10.83 -3.51 10.62
C PRO A 49 9.82 -2.65 11.36
N LEU A 50 8.65 -2.48 10.75
CA LEU A 50 7.52 -1.85 11.40
C LEU A 50 6.97 -2.77 12.51
N ALA A 51 6.42 -2.17 13.56
CA ALA A 51 5.74 -2.90 14.62
C ALA A 51 4.34 -3.39 14.17
N GLN A 52 3.77 -2.72 13.18
CA GLN A 52 2.49 -3.07 12.56
C GLN A 52 2.57 -4.38 11.78
N GLU A 53 1.44 -5.08 11.67
CA GLU A 53 1.30 -6.18 10.72
C GLU A 53 1.23 -5.61 9.30
N VAL A 54 1.98 -6.20 8.37
CA VAL A 54 2.02 -5.77 6.97
C VAL A 54 1.71 -6.96 6.08
N ARG A 55 0.65 -6.84 5.26
CA ARG A 55 0.25 -7.81 4.24
C ARG A 55 0.61 -7.25 2.87
N VAL A 56 1.38 -7.99 2.08
CA VAL A 56 1.90 -7.50 0.78
C VAL A 56 1.47 -8.42 -0.35
N ALA A 57 1.05 -7.84 -1.46
CA ALA A 57 0.81 -8.53 -2.72
C ALA A 57 1.34 -7.70 -3.90
N VAL A 58 1.39 -8.30 -5.11
CA VAL A 58 1.80 -7.57 -6.32
C VAL A 58 0.90 -6.36 -6.55
N PHE A 59 -0.40 -6.54 -6.33
CA PHE A 59 -1.41 -5.49 -6.25
C PHE A 59 -2.12 -5.65 -4.91
N ALA A 60 -2.28 -4.58 -4.14
CA ALA A 60 -3.06 -4.60 -2.89
C ALA A 60 -4.47 -5.16 -3.12
N ALA A 61 -5.05 -4.89 -4.29
CA ALA A 61 -6.32 -5.44 -4.76
C ALA A 61 -6.39 -6.99 -4.82
N ASP A 62 -5.26 -7.70 -4.73
CA ASP A 62 -5.21 -9.16 -4.66
C ASP A 62 -5.31 -9.70 -3.24
N LEU A 63 -5.25 -8.84 -2.21
CA LEU A 63 -5.46 -9.23 -0.81
C LEU A 63 -6.95 -9.27 -0.43
N GLY A 64 -7.85 -8.84 -1.32
CA GLY A 64 -9.29 -8.79 -1.12
C GLY A 64 -9.91 -7.45 -1.54
N SER A 65 -11.23 -7.38 -1.50
CA SER A 65 -12.01 -6.12 -1.58
C SER A 65 -11.76 -5.23 -0.36
N LEU A 66 -12.14 -3.95 -0.44
CA LEU A 66 -12.03 -3.04 0.70
C LEU A 66 -12.88 -3.51 1.89
N GLU A 67 -14.04 -4.11 1.63
CA GLU A 67 -14.92 -4.69 2.65
C GLU A 67 -14.24 -5.84 3.38
N GLU A 68 -13.70 -6.81 2.64
CA GLU A 68 -12.98 -7.96 3.21
C GLU A 68 -11.72 -7.50 3.96
N MET A 69 -11.01 -6.50 3.44
CA MET A 69 -9.88 -5.89 4.12
C MET A 69 -10.30 -5.29 5.47
N ARG A 70 -11.36 -4.48 5.51
CA ARG A 70 -11.89 -3.91 6.76
C ARG A 70 -12.32 -5.03 7.73
N ALA A 71 -13.03 -6.04 7.23
CA ALA A 71 -13.52 -7.17 8.03
C ALA A 71 -12.38 -8.01 8.63
N THR A 72 -11.23 -8.09 7.94
CA THR A 72 -10.03 -8.81 8.40
C THR A 72 -9.05 -7.93 9.18
N GLY A 73 -9.49 -6.73 9.60
CA GLY A 73 -8.73 -5.82 10.46
C GLY A 73 -7.76 -4.88 9.75
N VAL A 74 -7.73 -4.88 8.41
CA VAL A 74 -6.92 -3.92 7.65
C VAL A 74 -7.47 -2.51 7.87
N THR A 75 -6.59 -1.62 8.28
CA THR A 75 -6.93 -0.24 8.66
C THR A 75 -6.25 0.77 7.75
N TYR A 76 -5.14 0.38 7.11
CA TYR A 76 -4.43 1.19 6.13
C TYR A 76 -4.10 0.41 4.86
N VAL A 77 -4.07 1.12 3.74
CA VAL A 77 -3.64 0.59 2.43
C VAL A 77 -2.56 1.50 1.85
N ALA A 78 -1.37 0.93 1.60
CA ALA A 78 -0.25 1.62 0.97
C ALA A 78 -0.14 1.20 -0.50
N VAL A 79 -0.11 2.18 -1.41
CA VAL A 79 -0.06 1.91 -2.85
C VAL A 79 1.05 2.68 -3.54
N ALA A 80 1.53 2.13 -4.65
CA ALA A 80 2.54 2.74 -5.49
C ALA A 80 1.97 3.12 -6.87
N GLU A 81 2.30 4.31 -7.37
CA GLU A 81 1.78 4.85 -8.63
C GLU A 81 2.05 3.90 -9.80
N GLY A 82 3.27 3.38 -9.89
CA GLY A 82 3.64 2.39 -10.91
C GLY A 82 2.86 1.06 -10.86
N ARG A 83 2.01 0.82 -9.85
CA ARG A 83 1.13 -0.35 -9.76
C ARG A 83 -0.31 -0.04 -10.14
N TYR A 84 -0.90 1.02 -9.63
CA TYR A 84 -2.30 1.32 -9.91
C TYR A 84 -2.51 2.09 -11.23
N ASP A 85 -1.54 2.88 -11.68
CA ASP A 85 -1.67 3.78 -12.85
C ASP A 85 -1.99 3.00 -14.15
N VAL A 86 -1.58 1.72 -14.21
CA VAL A 86 -1.92 0.82 -15.32
C VAL A 86 -3.42 0.67 -15.57
N PHE A 87 -4.24 0.77 -14.52
CA PHE A 87 -5.69 0.56 -14.59
C PHE A 87 -6.47 1.81 -15.03
N PHE A 88 -5.82 2.97 -15.06
CA PHE A 88 -6.45 4.25 -15.41
C PHE A 88 -6.00 4.80 -16.78
N LYS A 89 -5.04 4.12 -17.45
CA LYS A 89 -4.58 4.51 -18.78
C LYS A 89 -5.57 4.08 -19.86
N LYS A 90 -6.09 5.06 -20.61
CA LYS A 90 -7.10 4.90 -21.69
C LYS A 90 -6.83 3.81 -22.74
N ARG A 91 -5.58 3.38 -22.92
CA ARG A 91 -5.17 2.40 -23.95
C ARG A 91 -4.84 1.00 -23.40
N ARG A 92 -5.03 0.74 -22.11
CA ARG A 92 -4.81 -0.58 -21.52
C ARG A 92 -6.13 -1.21 -21.11
N SER A 93 -6.45 -2.32 -21.76
CA SER A 93 -7.44 -3.30 -21.31
C SER A 93 -6.73 -4.50 -20.68
N GLY A 94 -7.50 -5.33 -19.96
CA GLY A 94 -7.00 -6.62 -19.51
C GLY A 94 -6.45 -7.44 -20.68
N THR A 95 -5.38 -8.20 -20.43
CA THR A 95 -4.93 -9.22 -21.39
C THR A 95 -6.05 -10.22 -21.63
N ARG A 96 -6.18 -10.74 -22.84
CA ARG A 96 -7.19 -11.76 -23.19
C ARG A 96 -7.22 -12.89 -22.15
N GLY A 97 -8.38 -13.11 -21.54
CA GLY A 97 -8.59 -14.10 -20.46
C GLY A 97 -8.28 -13.60 -19.04
N LYS A 98 -8.04 -12.29 -18.84
CA LYS A 98 -7.78 -11.65 -17.53
C LYS A 98 -8.53 -10.32 -17.37
N GLU A 99 -9.54 -10.07 -18.20
CA GLU A 99 -10.33 -8.84 -18.21
C GLU A 99 -11.07 -8.63 -16.88
N GLU A 100 -11.71 -9.68 -16.35
CA GLU A 100 -12.38 -9.63 -15.06
C GLU A 100 -11.41 -9.30 -13.91
N LEU A 101 -10.23 -9.92 -13.92
CA LEU A 101 -9.18 -9.63 -12.94
C LEU A 101 -8.68 -8.19 -13.06
N PHE A 102 -8.55 -7.67 -14.28
CA PHE A 102 -8.16 -6.28 -14.53
C PHE A 102 -9.21 -5.31 -14.00
N GLU A 103 -10.50 -5.53 -14.31
CA GLU A 103 -11.58 -4.64 -13.89
C GLU A 103 -11.79 -4.71 -12.37
N ARG A 104 -11.69 -5.90 -11.75
CA ARG A 104 -11.72 -6.04 -10.29
C ARG A 104 -10.64 -5.20 -9.60
N ARG A 105 -9.41 -5.26 -10.12
CA ARG A 105 -8.29 -4.46 -9.57
C ARG A 105 -8.50 -2.97 -9.80
N ARG A 106 -8.98 -2.59 -10.98
CA ARG A 106 -9.32 -1.19 -11.31
C ARG A 106 -10.36 -0.64 -10.35
N GLU A 107 -11.44 -1.39 -10.14
CA GLU A 107 -12.53 -1.02 -9.25
C GLU A 107 -12.06 -0.88 -7.80
N PHE A 108 -11.21 -1.80 -7.34
CA PHE A 108 -10.57 -1.67 -6.02
C PHE A 108 -9.84 -0.34 -5.85
N TYR A 109 -8.95 0.03 -6.80
CA TYR A 109 -8.18 1.28 -6.67
C TYR A 109 -9.07 2.51 -6.82
N ARG A 110 -10.09 2.45 -7.68
CA ARG A 110 -11.09 3.53 -7.81
C ARG A 110 -11.78 3.79 -6.48
N ARG A 111 -12.34 2.75 -5.86
CA ARG A 111 -13.00 2.85 -4.55
C ARG A 111 -12.04 3.26 -3.44
N LEU A 112 -10.79 2.77 -3.46
CA LEU A 112 -9.78 3.16 -2.47
C LEU A 112 -9.53 4.67 -2.50
N PHE A 113 -9.49 5.27 -3.70
CA PHE A 113 -9.22 6.70 -3.86
C PHE A 113 -10.42 7.57 -3.54
N GLU A 114 -11.63 7.05 -3.70
CA GLU A 114 -12.88 7.74 -3.38
C GLU A 114 -13.24 7.65 -1.89
N GLU A 115 -13.14 6.46 -1.30
CA GLU A 115 -13.59 6.16 0.06
C GLU A 115 -12.46 6.25 1.10
N GLY A 116 -11.22 5.99 0.69
CA GLY A 116 -10.08 6.00 1.59
C GLY A 116 -9.66 7.41 1.95
N ARG A 117 -9.39 7.67 3.23
CA ARG A 117 -8.81 8.93 3.66
C ARG A 117 -7.31 8.93 3.37
N LEU A 118 -6.85 9.76 2.44
CA LEU A 118 -5.41 9.94 2.20
C LEU A 118 -4.76 10.58 3.43
N VAL A 119 -3.86 9.86 4.09
CA VAL A 119 -3.16 10.34 5.31
C VAL A 119 -1.70 10.71 5.06
N TRP A 120 -1.12 10.18 3.98
CA TRP A 120 0.25 10.51 3.58
C TRP A 120 0.43 10.28 2.07
N SER A 121 1.20 11.15 1.42
CA SER A 121 1.58 10.97 0.02
C SER A 121 2.92 11.61 -0.35
N ARG A 122 3.52 11.05 -1.40
CA ARG A 122 4.60 11.64 -2.19
C ARG A 122 4.33 11.36 -3.66
N ASN A 123 4.43 12.40 -4.48
CA ASN A 123 4.30 12.26 -5.93
C ASN A 123 5.51 11.52 -6.51
N THR A 124 5.33 10.94 -7.70
CA THR A 124 6.47 10.36 -8.44
C THR A 124 7.51 11.44 -8.73
N GLY A 125 8.78 11.13 -8.47
CA GLY A 125 9.91 12.02 -8.79
C GLY A 125 10.52 11.66 -10.13
N HIS A 126 11.52 12.43 -10.58
CA HIS A 126 12.19 12.23 -11.87
C HIS A 126 12.73 10.81 -12.10
N ILE A 127 13.19 10.13 -11.04
CA ILE A 127 13.62 8.72 -11.10
C ILE A 127 12.55 7.86 -10.44
N GLY A 128 11.64 7.30 -11.24
CA GLY A 128 10.51 6.50 -10.74
C GLY A 128 10.90 5.26 -9.93
N THR A 129 12.11 4.71 -10.11
CA THR A 129 12.60 3.59 -9.28
C THR A 129 12.87 4.03 -7.84
N LEU A 130 13.43 5.23 -7.66
CA LEU A 130 13.75 5.82 -6.35
C LEU A 130 12.52 6.53 -5.75
N ASN A 131 11.70 7.13 -6.60
CA ASN A 131 10.56 7.96 -6.24
C ASN A 131 9.29 7.45 -6.93
N PRO A 132 8.75 6.28 -6.56
CA PRO A 132 7.72 5.56 -7.33
C PRO A 132 6.30 6.14 -7.23
N GLY A 133 6.13 7.28 -6.57
CA GLY A 133 4.82 7.83 -6.20
C GLY A 133 4.17 6.93 -5.15
N LEU A 134 4.12 7.35 -3.89
CA LEU A 134 3.61 6.54 -2.79
C LEU A 134 2.43 7.24 -2.14
N ARG A 135 1.40 6.47 -1.80
CA ARG A 135 0.22 6.96 -1.07
C ARG A 135 -0.16 5.99 0.02
N LEU A 136 -0.61 6.52 1.15
CA LEU A 136 -1.14 5.75 2.27
C LEU A 136 -2.55 6.26 2.56
N TYR A 137 -3.50 5.33 2.51
CA TYR A 137 -4.91 5.58 2.77
C TYR A 137 -5.30 4.90 4.08
N GLN A 138 -6.08 5.59 4.91
CA GLN A 138 -6.80 4.99 6.03
C GLN A 138 -8.17 4.54 5.52
N ILE A 139 -8.51 3.26 5.71
CA ILE A 139 -9.78 2.66 5.25
C ILE A 139 -10.71 2.27 6.39
N SER A 140 -10.21 2.29 7.63
CA SER A 140 -10.99 2.07 8.86
C SER A 140 -10.36 2.84 10.02
N GLN A 141 -11.17 3.22 11.01
CA GLN A 141 -10.66 3.70 12.29
C GLN A 141 -10.35 2.48 13.16
N LEU A 142 -9.14 2.40 13.73
CA LEU A 142 -8.96 1.54 14.91
C LEU A 142 -9.76 2.18 16.04
N PRO A 143 -10.45 1.40 16.89
CA PRO A 143 -10.94 1.94 18.14
C PRO A 143 -9.73 2.57 18.85
N ALA A 144 -9.87 3.82 19.29
CA ALA A 144 -8.82 4.51 20.04
C ALA A 144 -8.35 3.56 21.15
N SER A 145 -7.05 3.31 21.25
CA SER A 145 -6.52 2.59 22.41
C SER A 145 -7.05 3.31 23.66
N PRO A 146 -7.64 2.60 24.63
CA PRO A 146 -8.00 3.24 25.88
C PRO A 146 -6.74 3.85 26.51
N PRO A 147 -6.87 4.99 27.21
CA PRO A 147 -5.77 5.70 27.85
C PRO A 147 -5.01 4.81 28.85
#